data_AF-A0A4Q1D1W6-F1
#
_entry.id   AF-A0A4Q1D1W6-F1
#
_cell.length_a   1.000
_cell.length_b   1.000
_cell.length_c   1.000
_cell.angle_alpha   90.00
_cell.angle_beta   90.00
_cell.angle_gamma   90.00
#
_symmetry.space_group_name_H-M   'P 1'
#
loop_
_entity.id
_entity.type
_entity.pdbx_description
1 polymer ?
#
loop_
_entity_poly.entity_id
_entity_poly.type
_entity_poly.pdbx_seq_one_letter_code
_entity_poly.pdbx_strand_id
1 'polypeptide(L)'
;MAMFFTIAVIVLVFLVIFQIAKASEYVSVLKGEEKSRLQSNKINGFLMISFLVLGLIGVYLCNKALFPKTLLAHPAASVQGEKVDSMLWITLALTGFVFVVTQILLFWFVYKYQENPKRKVFFFPHNNTLELVWTVVPAIALTILVVFGLRNWFSFTSEAPDNAMQVEVTGKQFGWIFRYAGKDGVFGKKYFRVIDPASNSLGLIWRDSAELRLKDDPATHDDIVMEQTMYVVKNRPVKLIIGSRDVIHDVGLPQFRMKMDAVPGTPTTMWFTPKYTTEEMKKITGNPDFVYEISCDQMCGNGHYSMKGIIQVVTQEEFDLWLAKQKPYYFAAFPDLDPENQPKAIPADSTKATAANVDPKSQVVASAR
;
A
#
# COMPACT_ATOMS: atom_id res chain seq x y z
N MET A 1 -8.67 -23.94 -34.99
CA MET A 1 -9.24 -23.11 -36.07
C MET A 1 -8.99 -21.62 -35.88
N ALA A 2 -9.33 -20.99 -34.75
CA ALA A 2 -9.12 -19.55 -34.53
C ALA A 2 -7.68 -19.08 -34.78
N MET A 3 -6.68 -19.79 -34.25
CA MET A 3 -5.25 -19.47 -34.43
C MET A 3 -4.82 -19.47 -35.91
N PHE A 4 -5.32 -20.42 -36.72
CA PHE A 4 -5.01 -20.49 -38.14
C PHE A 4 -5.60 -19.30 -38.90
N PHE A 5 -6.84 -18.91 -38.62
CA PHE A 5 -7.45 -17.73 -39.22
C PHE A 5 -6.74 -16.44 -38.78
N THR A 6 -6.32 -16.31 -37.52
CA THR A 6 -5.55 -15.14 -37.06
C THR A 6 -4.21 -15.04 -37.79
N ILE A 7 -3.47 -16.15 -37.94
CA ILE A 7 -2.21 -16.17 -38.69
C ILE A 7 -2.47 -15.82 -40.16
N ALA A 8 -3.49 -16.40 -40.80
CA ALA A 8 -3.83 -16.12 -42.18
C ALA A 8 -4.18 -14.64 -42.41
N VAL A 9 -4.92 -14.01 -41.48
CA VAL A 9 -5.23 -12.57 -41.54
C VAL A 9 -3.97 -11.72 -41.38
N ILE A 10 -3.07 -12.06 -40.46
CA ILE A 10 -1.80 -11.34 -40.28
C ILE A 10 -0.95 -11.42 -41.56
N VAL A 11 -0.84 -12.61 -42.16
CA VAL A 11 -0.13 -12.81 -43.42
C VAL A 11 -0.78 -12.02 -44.56
N LEU A 12 -2.11 -12.04 -44.66
CA LEU A 12 -2.84 -11.27 -45.68
C LEU A 12 -2.59 -9.76 -45.52
N VAL A 13 -2.68 -9.24 -44.30
CA VAL A 13 -2.40 -7.82 -44.00
C VAL A 13 -0.96 -7.47 -44.37
N PHE A 14 0.00 -8.32 -44.02
CA PHE A 14 1.41 -8.12 -44.42
C PHE A 14 1.57 -8.09 -45.94
N LEU A 15 0.96 -9.03 -46.67
CA LEU A 15 1.01 -9.08 -48.13
C LEU A 15 0.39 -7.83 -48.76
N VAL A 16 -0.76 -7.37 -48.25
CA VAL A 16 -1.41 -6.14 -48.72
C VAL A 16 -0.51 -4.93 -48.50
N ILE A 17 0.07 -4.78 -47.30
CA ILE A 17 1.01 -3.69 -47.00
C ILE A 17 2.24 -3.76 -47.91
N PHE A 18 2.80 -4.96 -48.11
CA PHE A 18 3.94 -5.17 -49.00
C PHE A 18 3.62 -4.80 -50.45
N GLN A 19 2.47 -5.20 -50.97
CA GLN A 19 2.05 -4.85 -52.33
C GLN A 19 1.82 -3.35 -52.48
N ILE A 20 1.19 -2.69 -51.50
CA ILE A 20 1.02 -1.23 -51.50
C ILE A 20 2.39 -0.53 -51.50
N ALA A 21 3.34 -1.00 -50.68
CA ALA A 21 4.69 -0.44 -50.63
C ALA A 21 5.41 -0.58 -51.98
N LYS A 22 5.35 -1.76 -52.62
CA LYS A 22 5.92 -1.98 -53.96
C LYS A 22 5.26 -1.11 -55.03
N ALA A 23 3.94 -1.00 -55.02
CA ALA A 23 3.22 -0.13 -55.95
C ALA A 23 3.63 1.35 -55.76
N SER A 24 3.76 1.80 -54.51
CA SER A 24 4.21 3.16 -54.19
C SER A 24 5.65 3.41 -54.65
N GLU A 25 6.54 2.42 -54.57
CA GLU A 25 7.91 2.49 -55.09
C GLU A 25 7.92 2.73 -56.61
N TYR A 26 7.16 1.96 -57.38
CA TYR A 26 7.06 2.15 -58.84
C TYR A 26 6.51 3.54 -59.20
N VAL A 27 5.47 4.01 -58.49
CA VAL A 27 4.91 5.36 -58.70
C VAL A 27 5.93 6.45 -58.37
N SER A 28 6.78 6.24 -57.35
CA SER A 28 7.83 7.19 -56.97
C SER A 28 8.89 7.35 -58.06
N VAL A 29 9.30 6.24 -58.69
CA VAL A 29 10.25 6.22 -59.81
C VAL A 29 9.67 6.97 -61.01
N LEU A 30 8.40 6.72 -61.35
CA LEU A 30 7.71 7.37 -62.49
C LEU A 30 7.54 8.89 -62.32
N LYS A 31 7.30 9.37 -61.09
CA LYS A 31 7.12 10.80 -60.79
C LYS A 31 8.43 11.58 -60.70
N GLY A 32 9.56 10.88 -60.57
CA GLY A 32 10.86 11.46 -60.23
C GLY A 32 11.05 11.57 -58.72
N GLU A 33 12.26 11.21 -58.27
CA GLU A 33 12.64 11.08 -56.85
C GLU A 33 12.36 12.37 -56.06
N GLU A 34 12.74 13.53 -56.62
CA GLU A 34 12.56 14.82 -55.95
C GLU A 34 11.08 15.16 -55.70
N LYS A 35 10.22 15.00 -56.71
CA LYS A 35 8.78 15.26 -56.59
C LYS A 35 8.11 14.30 -55.62
N SER A 36 8.49 13.02 -55.67
CA SER A 36 8.00 12.00 -54.74
C SER A 36 8.39 12.34 -53.30
N ARG A 37 9.65 12.71 -53.06
CA ARG A 37 10.17 13.10 -51.74
C ARG A 37 9.44 14.31 -51.16
N LEU A 38 9.23 15.36 -51.96
CA LEU A 38 8.47 16.56 -51.54
C LEU A 38 7.00 16.24 -51.25
N GLN A 39 6.38 15.36 -52.04
CA GLN A 39 5.01 14.89 -51.81
C GLN A 39 4.93 14.11 -50.48
N SER A 40 5.82 13.14 -50.27
CA SER A 40 5.88 12.35 -49.04
C SER A 40 6.16 13.20 -47.81
N ASN A 41 7.02 14.21 -47.92
CA ASN A 41 7.28 15.16 -46.83
C ASN A 41 6.00 15.91 -46.42
N LYS A 42 5.21 16.40 -47.39
CA LYS A 42 3.93 17.06 -47.11
C LYS A 42 2.90 16.13 -46.49
N ILE A 43 2.83 14.90 -46.98
CA ILE A 43 1.93 13.88 -46.43
C ILE A 43 2.32 13.60 -44.97
N ASN A 44 3.61 13.37 -44.70
CA ASN A 44 4.11 13.13 -43.35
C ASN A 44 3.84 14.31 -42.42
N GLY A 45 4.04 15.55 -42.87
CA GLY A 45 3.69 16.73 -42.08
C GLY A 45 2.22 16.75 -41.66
N PHE A 46 1.30 16.44 -42.58
CA PHE A 46 -0.13 16.36 -42.27
C PHE A 46 -0.48 15.15 -41.37
N LEU A 47 0.14 13.99 -41.61
CA LEU A 47 -0.05 12.80 -40.79
C LEU A 47 0.43 13.03 -39.36
N MET A 48 1.47 13.83 -39.14
CA MET A 48 1.92 14.21 -37.80
C MET A 48 0.84 14.98 -37.03
N ILE A 49 0.17 15.95 -37.66
CA ILE A 49 -0.97 16.64 -37.03
C ILE A 49 -2.13 15.68 -36.76
N SER A 50 -2.42 14.81 -37.72
CA SER A 50 -3.47 13.79 -37.58
C SER A 50 -3.16 12.85 -36.40
N PHE A 51 -1.92 12.42 -36.27
CA PHE A 51 -1.44 11.59 -35.17
C PHE A 51 -1.55 12.31 -33.83
N LEU A 52 -1.17 13.58 -33.74
CA LEU A 52 -1.35 14.37 -32.52
C LEU A 52 -2.83 14.41 -32.10
N VAL A 53 -3.73 14.78 -33.02
CA VAL A 53 -5.16 14.93 -32.71
C VAL A 53 -5.78 13.59 -32.33
N LEU A 54 -5.61 12.56 -33.16
CA LEU A 54 -6.15 11.23 -32.90
C LEU A 54 -5.51 10.59 -31.67
N GLY A 55 -4.22 10.83 -31.44
CA GLY A 55 -3.48 10.37 -30.26
C GLY A 55 -4.01 11.00 -28.98
N LEU A 56 -4.23 12.32 -28.95
CA LEU A 56 -4.83 13.00 -27.79
C LEU A 56 -6.26 12.53 -27.52
N ILE A 57 -7.06 12.30 -28.58
CA ILE A 57 -8.39 11.68 -28.44
C ILE A 57 -8.25 10.27 -27.85
N GLY A 58 -7.33 9.46 -28.35
CA GLY A 58 -7.05 8.12 -27.83
C GLY A 58 -6.65 8.12 -26.36
N VAL A 59 -5.76 9.04 -25.95
CA VAL A 59 -5.37 9.22 -24.55
C VAL A 59 -6.56 9.61 -23.69
N TYR A 60 -7.39 10.55 -24.13
CA TYR A 60 -8.59 10.95 -23.41
C TYR A 60 -9.58 9.79 -23.24
N LEU A 61 -9.84 9.04 -24.31
CA LEU A 61 -10.74 7.88 -24.27
C LEU A 61 -10.19 6.77 -23.37
N CYS A 62 -8.89 6.50 -23.44
CA CYS A 62 -8.20 5.53 -22.59
C CYS A 62 -8.30 5.94 -21.11
N ASN A 63 -7.99 7.21 -20.79
CA ASN A 63 -8.13 7.73 -19.44
C ASN A 63 -9.57 7.62 -18.95
N LYS A 64 -10.56 8.09 -19.72
CA LYS A 64 -11.98 7.99 -19.36
C LYS A 64 -12.41 6.55 -19.07
N ALA A 65 -11.92 5.58 -19.83
CA ALA A 65 -12.26 4.17 -19.66
C ALA A 65 -11.57 3.51 -18.45
N LEU A 66 -10.34 3.91 -18.13
CA LEU A 66 -9.52 3.26 -17.11
C LEU A 66 -9.49 4.02 -15.78
N PHE A 67 -9.79 5.32 -15.77
CA PHE A 67 -9.75 6.16 -14.57
C PHE A 67 -10.57 5.57 -13.40
N PRO A 68 -11.81 5.07 -13.60
CA PRO A 68 -12.58 4.43 -12.52
C PRO A 68 -11.91 3.20 -11.88
N LYS A 69 -10.94 2.59 -12.56
CA LYS A 69 -10.17 1.44 -12.05
C LYS A 69 -8.90 1.86 -11.30
N THR A 70 -8.61 3.15 -11.24
CA THR A 70 -7.44 3.68 -10.54
C THR A 70 -7.78 4.01 -9.09
N LEU A 71 -6.74 4.09 -8.25
CA LEU A 71 -6.88 4.52 -6.87
C LEU A 71 -7.47 5.95 -6.76
N LEU A 72 -7.22 6.82 -7.74
CA LEU A 72 -7.64 8.22 -7.75
C LEU A 72 -9.12 8.44 -8.08
N ALA A 73 -9.83 7.40 -8.54
CA ALA A 73 -11.27 7.47 -8.70
C ALA A 73 -12.01 7.46 -7.36
N HIS A 74 -11.33 7.06 -6.28
CA HIS A 74 -11.89 6.97 -4.94
C HIS A 74 -11.13 7.91 -3.99
N PRO A 75 -11.80 8.47 -2.98
CA PRO A 75 -11.12 9.32 -2.00
C PRO A 75 -10.06 8.52 -1.24
N ALA A 76 -8.95 9.18 -0.90
CA ALA A 76 -7.96 8.59 0.00
C ALA A 76 -8.59 8.24 1.36
N ALA A 77 -8.26 7.06 1.87
CA ALA A 77 -8.81 6.53 3.11
C ALA A 77 -8.10 7.04 4.37
N SER A 78 -7.09 7.91 4.23
CA SER A 78 -6.42 8.60 5.35
C SER A 78 -6.38 10.11 5.13
N VAL A 79 -6.28 10.86 6.23
CA VAL A 79 -6.07 12.32 6.20
C VAL A 79 -4.75 12.68 5.48
N GLN A 80 -3.70 11.91 5.72
CA GLN A 80 -2.39 12.08 5.11
C GLN A 80 -2.44 11.78 3.61
N GLY A 81 -3.19 10.75 3.22
CA GLY A 81 -3.34 10.34 1.83
C GLY A 81 -4.06 11.37 0.97
N GLU A 82 -4.97 12.18 1.53
CA GLU A 82 -5.60 13.29 0.79
C GLU A 82 -4.59 14.36 0.37
N LYS A 83 -3.57 14.59 1.21
CA LYS A 83 -2.48 15.50 0.86
C LYS A 83 -1.61 14.92 -0.26
N VAL A 84 -1.37 13.60 -0.23
CA VAL A 84 -0.67 12.89 -1.31
C VAL A 84 -1.46 12.99 -2.62
N ASP A 85 -2.76 12.72 -2.61
CA ASP A 85 -3.62 12.86 -3.78
C ASP A 85 -3.61 14.31 -4.31
N SER A 86 -3.68 15.31 -3.43
CA SER A 86 -3.60 16.73 -3.81
C SER A 86 -2.28 17.07 -4.48
N MET A 87 -1.15 16.62 -3.94
CA MET A 87 0.16 16.82 -4.54
C MET A 87 0.28 16.13 -5.90
N LEU A 88 -0.26 14.92 -6.03
CA LEU A 88 -0.26 14.18 -7.28
C LEU A 88 -1.09 14.92 -8.34
N TRP A 89 -2.28 15.42 -7.99
CA TRP A 89 -3.11 16.20 -8.92
C TRP A 89 -2.43 17.50 -9.36
N ILE A 90 -1.78 18.23 -8.43
CA ILE A 90 -1.01 19.44 -8.78
C ILE A 90 0.13 19.08 -9.73
N THR A 91 0.88 18.01 -9.43
CA THR A 91 2.00 17.55 -10.25
C THR A 91 1.53 17.12 -11.64
N LEU A 92 0.45 16.33 -11.72
CA LEU A 92 -0.16 15.89 -12.98
C LEU A 92 -0.70 17.06 -13.79
N ALA A 93 -1.35 18.06 -13.16
CA ALA A 93 -1.84 19.24 -13.87
C ALA A 93 -0.69 20.07 -14.45
N LEU A 94 0.35 20.33 -13.66
CA LEU A 94 1.51 21.11 -14.09
C LEU A 94 2.28 20.39 -15.21
N THR A 95 2.69 19.14 -14.96
CA THR A 95 3.47 18.35 -15.94
C THR A 95 2.63 18.01 -17.17
N GLY A 96 1.34 17.72 -17.00
CA GLY A 96 0.41 17.47 -18.09
C GLY A 96 0.20 18.69 -18.97
N PHE A 97 0.07 19.89 -18.39
CA PHE A 97 0.02 21.13 -19.15
C PHE A 97 1.28 21.34 -19.99
N VAL A 98 2.47 21.22 -19.38
CA VAL A 98 3.76 21.34 -20.09
C VAL A 98 3.88 20.30 -21.19
N PHE A 99 3.51 19.05 -20.90
CA PHE A 99 3.49 17.96 -21.88
C PHE A 99 2.59 18.30 -23.08
N VAL A 100 1.33 18.69 -22.85
CA VAL A 100 0.39 18.99 -23.95
C VAL A 100 0.89 20.16 -24.80
N VAL A 101 1.34 21.24 -24.17
CA VAL A 101 1.89 22.41 -24.90
C VAL A 101 3.11 22.02 -25.72
N THR A 102 4.07 21.30 -25.13
CA THR A 102 5.30 20.90 -25.84
C THR A 102 5.01 19.95 -26.99
N GLN A 103 4.08 18.99 -26.83
CA GLN A 103 3.66 18.11 -27.93
C GLN A 103 3.00 18.92 -29.05
N ILE A 104 2.05 19.81 -28.74
CA ILE A 104 1.42 20.67 -29.76
C ILE A 104 2.47 21.48 -30.52
N LEU A 105 3.41 22.11 -29.81
CA LEU A 105 4.48 22.90 -30.43
C LEU A 105 5.38 22.06 -31.32
N LEU A 106 5.78 20.87 -30.88
CA LEU A 106 6.65 19.96 -31.64
C LEU A 106 5.97 19.49 -32.92
N PHE A 107 4.75 18.98 -32.83
CA PHE A 107 3.99 18.49 -33.98
C PHE A 107 3.62 19.63 -34.95
N TRP A 108 3.24 20.79 -34.43
CA TRP A 108 3.04 22.00 -35.24
C TRP A 108 4.33 22.45 -35.93
N PHE A 109 5.47 22.37 -35.25
CA PHE A 109 6.76 22.74 -35.81
C PHE A 109 7.10 21.84 -37.00
N VAL A 110 6.94 20.51 -36.85
CA VAL A 110 7.15 19.55 -37.95
C VAL A 110 6.23 19.86 -39.14
N TYR A 111 4.96 20.18 -38.90
CA TYR A 111 4.01 20.53 -39.96
C TYR A 111 4.33 21.88 -40.64
N LYS A 112 4.56 22.94 -39.86
CA LYS A 112 4.82 24.29 -40.37
C LYS A 112 6.17 24.39 -41.07
N TYR A 113 7.18 23.72 -40.53
CA TYR A 113 8.56 23.70 -41.02
C TYR A 113 8.92 22.45 -41.82
N GLN A 114 7.91 21.73 -42.30
CA GLN A 114 8.07 20.75 -43.37
C GLN A 114 8.78 21.37 -44.58
N GLU A 115 9.40 20.51 -45.39
CA GLU A 115 10.27 20.90 -46.47
C GLU A 115 9.57 21.78 -47.50
N ASN A 116 10.23 22.88 -47.85
CA ASN A 116 9.75 23.80 -48.86
C ASN A 116 10.96 24.34 -49.66
N PRO A 117 11.08 24.00 -50.96
CA PRO A 117 12.19 24.45 -51.80
C PRO A 117 12.33 25.97 -51.89
N LYS A 118 11.26 26.72 -51.63
CA LYS A 118 11.25 28.19 -51.68
C LYS A 118 11.67 28.83 -50.35
N ARG A 119 11.81 28.06 -49.28
CA ARG A 119 12.11 28.57 -47.93
C ARG A 119 13.61 28.47 -47.68
N LYS A 120 14.24 29.62 -47.38
CA LYS A 120 15.62 29.65 -46.90
C LYS A 120 15.67 29.15 -45.46
N VAL A 121 16.64 28.30 -45.15
CA VAL A 121 16.88 27.80 -43.79
C VAL A 121 17.33 28.97 -42.92
N PHE A 122 16.71 29.12 -41.75
CA PHE A 122 17.14 30.08 -40.75
C PHE A 122 18.15 29.42 -39.82
N PHE A 123 19.37 29.94 -39.79
CA PHE A 123 20.43 29.45 -38.91
C PHE A 123 20.46 30.27 -37.62
N PHE A 124 20.18 29.62 -36.50
CA PHE A 124 20.10 30.26 -35.18
C PHE A 124 20.71 29.32 -34.13
N PRO A 125 22.01 29.47 -33.83
CA PRO A 125 22.75 28.46 -33.07
C PRO A 125 22.49 28.50 -31.56
N HIS A 126 22.18 29.66 -30.97
CA HIS A 126 21.96 29.81 -29.53
C HIS A 126 21.16 31.06 -29.19
N ASN A 127 20.63 31.09 -27.97
CA ASN A 127 20.04 32.28 -27.37
C ASN A 127 20.14 32.19 -25.84
N ASN A 128 21.14 32.87 -25.29
CA ASN A 128 21.40 32.86 -23.85
C ASN A 128 20.19 33.28 -23.01
N THR A 129 19.33 34.16 -23.52
CA THR A 129 18.13 34.59 -22.78
C THR A 129 17.10 33.46 -22.71
N LEU A 130 16.88 32.76 -23.83
CA LEU A 130 15.96 31.61 -23.88
C LEU A 130 16.50 30.44 -23.05
N GLU A 131 17.81 30.21 -23.13
CA GLU A 131 18.53 29.23 -22.34
C GLU A 131 18.42 29.48 -20.83
N LEU A 132 18.56 30.74 -20.42
CA LEU A 132 18.35 31.14 -19.04
C LEU A 132 16.90 30.88 -18.60
N VAL A 133 15.91 31.29 -19.41
CA VAL A 133 14.49 31.13 -19.08
C VAL A 133 14.12 29.66 -18.90
N TRP A 134 14.49 28.79 -19.84
CA TRP A 134 14.14 27.36 -19.75
C TRP A 134 14.95 26.60 -18.69
N THR A 135 15.98 27.21 -18.11
CA THR A 135 16.76 26.60 -17.02
C THR A 135 16.22 27.05 -15.67
N VAL A 136 16.03 28.37 -15.51
CA VAL A 136 15.60 28.97 -14.25
C VAL A 136 14.14 28.65 -13.94
N VAL A 137 13.24 28.70 -14.92
CA VAL A 137 11.81 28.46 -14.67
C VAL A 137 11.56 27.03 -14.18
N PRO A 138 12.07 25.95 -14.82
CA PRO A 138 11.94 24.59 -14.28
C PRO A 138 12.64 24.41 -12.94
N ALA A 139 13.83 25.01 -12.73
CA ALA A 139 14.53 24.91 -11.45
C ALA A 139 13.70 25.48 -10.29
N ILE A 140 13.08 26.65 -10.47
CA ILE A 140 12.18 27.25 -9.47
C ILE A 140 10.94 26.37 -9.25
N ALA A 141 10.29 25.92 -10.34
CA ALA A 141 9.09 25.09 -10.23
C ALA A 141 9.36 23.78 -9.47
N LEU A 142 10.44 23.08 -9.80
CA LEU A 142 10.85 21.85 -9.11
C LEU A 142 11.21 22.12 -7.65
N THR A 143 11.92 23.21 -7.36
CA THR A 143 12.28 23.58 -5.98
C THR A 143 11.02 23.76 -5.12
N ILE A 144 10.01 24.46 -5.64
CA ILE A 144 8.73 24.65 -4.93
C ILE A 144 8.06 23.31 -4.65
N LEU A 145 7.96 22.44 -5.66
CA LEU A 145 7.35 21.10 -5.51
C LEU A 145 8.08 20.26 -4.46
N VAL A 146 9.42 20.26 -4.45
CA VAL A 146 10.23 19.52 -3.48
C VAL A 146 9.99 20.01 -2.06
N VAL A 147 9.92 21.32 -1.83
CA VAL A 147 9.65 21.88 -0.50
C VAL A 147 8.28 21.45 0.03
N PHE A 148 7.24 21.50 -0.81
CA PHE A 148 5.91 20.99 -0.42
C PHE A 148 5.93 19.48 -0.18
N GLY A 149 6.64 18.72 -1.00
CA GLY A 149 6.77 17.28 -0.84
C GLY A 149 7.46 16.87 0.45
N LEU A 150 8.56 17.54 0.82
CA LEU A 150 9.24 17.30 2.09
C LEU A 150 8.35 17.62 3.30
N ARG A 151 7.60 18.73 3.26
CA ARG A 151 6.63 19.05 4.34
C ARG A 151 5.57 17.96 4.49
N ASN A 152 5.05 17.44 3.38
CA ASN A 152 4.06 16.36 3.44
C ASN A 152 4.68 15.05 3.94
N TRP A 153 5.89 14.71 3.48
CA TRP A 153 6.65 13.55 3.96
C TRP A 153 6.82 13.55 5.47
N PHE A 154 7.22 14.69 6.05
CA PHE A 154 7.35 14.83 7.51
C PHE A 154 6.00 14.70 8.24
N SER A 155 4.87 14.96 7.59
CA SER A 155 3.56 14.87 8.24
C SER A 155 3.11 13.44 8.57
N PHE A 156 3.81 12.42 8.08
CA PHE A 156 3.53 11.00 8.39
C PHE A 156 4.77 10.18 8.78
N THR A 157 5.97 10.75 8.68
CA THR A 157 7.23 10.12 9.11
C THR A 157 7.84 10.71 10.37
N SER A 158 7.32 11.86 10.83
CA SER A 158 7.64 12.39 12.15
C SER A 158 6.92 11.62 13.26
N GLU A 159 7.16 12.00 14.52
CA GLU A 159 6.47 11.42 15.66
C GLU A 159 4.94 11.53 15.50
N ALA A 160 4.26 10.42 15.77
CA ALA A 160 2.81 10.37 15.78
C ALA A 160 2.26 11.14 16.99
N PRO A 161 1.01 11.64 16.95
CA PRO A 161 0.35 12.19 18.11
C PRO A 161 0.34 11.23 19.30
N ASP A 162 0.42 11.74 20.54
CA ASP A 162 0.50 10.92 21.77
C ASP A 162 -0.69 9.96 21.96
N ASN A 163 -1.86 10.32 21.41
CA ASN A 163 -3.06 9.49 21.46
C ASN A 163 -3.13 8.42 20.35
N ALA A 164 -2.07 8.27 19.56
CA ALA A 164 -2.04 7.31 18.47
C ALA A 164 -2.13 5.88 18.99
N MET A 165 -3.05 5.11 18.39
CA MET A 165 -3.03 3.67 18.52
C MET A 165 -1.74 3.13 17.91
N GLN A 166 -1.04 2.25 18.62
CA GLN A 166 0.18 1.63 18.12
C GLN A 166 -0.12 0.21 17.64
N VAL A 167 0.40 -0.12 16.46
CA VAL A 167 0.37 -1.48 15.92
C VAL A 167 1.76 -1.83 15.42
N GLU A 168 2.30 -2.93 15.92
CA GLU A 168 3.53 -3.47 15.37
C GLU A 168 3.21 -4.35 14.16
N VAL A 169 3.87 -4.07 13.03
CA VAL A 169 3.70 -4.78 11.75
C VAL A 169 5.01 -5.46 11.42
N THR A 170 5.00 -6.78 11.30
CA THR A 170 6.18 -7.58 10.95
C THR A 170 5.97 -8.30 9.63
N GLY A 171 6.82 -8.00 8.63
CA GLY A 171 6.89 -8.74 7.38
C GLY A 171 7.54 -10.12 7.57
N LYS A 172 6.99 -11.14 6.88
CA LYS A 172 7.59 -12.46 6.70
C LYS A 172 7.42 -12.97 5.28
N GLN A 173 8.27 -13.87 4.83
CA GLN A 173 8.03 -14.69 3.65
C GLN A 173 7.01 -15.80 4.01
N PHE A 174 5.78 -15.80 3.53
CA PHE A 174 5.07 -14.74 2.81
C PHE A 174 3.80 -14.37 3.59
N GLY A 175 3.77 -13.18 4.18
CA GLY A 175 2.64 -12.66 4.93
C GLY A 175 3.02 -11.57 5.93
N TRP A 176 2.02 -11.17 6.73
CA TRP A 176 2.15 -10.12 7.72
C TRP A 176 1.70 -10.63 9.09
N ILE A 177 2.43 -10.21 10.12
CA ILE A 177 2.03 -10.39 11.51
C ILE A 177 1.78 -9.02 12.10
N PHE A 178 0.66 -8.89 12.79
CA PHE A 178 0.27 -7.70 13.51
C PHE A 178 0.30 -7.98 15.00
N ARG A 179 0.80 -7.04 15.78
CA ARG A 179 0.83 -7.15 17.22
C ARG A 179 0.29 -5.88 17.87
N TYR A 180 -0.49 -6.11 18.92
CA TYR A 180 -1.09 -5.08 19.76
C TYR A 180 -0.62 -5.32 21.19
N ALA A 181 -0.31 -4.24 21.89
CA ALA A 181 -0.03 -4.32 23.32
C ALA A 181 -1.30 -4.81 24.05
N GLY A 182 -1.08 -5.55 25.14
CA GLY A 182 -2.17 -6.07 25.95
C GLY A 182 -2.77 -5.02 26.89
N LYS A 183 -3.16 -5.47 28.08
CA LYS A 183 -3.78 -4.62 29.10
C LYS A 183 -2.78 -3.67 29.73
N ASP A 184 -1.50 -4.02 29.74
CA ASP A 184 -0.44 -3.17 30.28
C ASP A 184 -0.10 -1.97 29.36
N GLY A 185 -0.52 -2.02 28.10
CA GLY A 185 -0.25 -1.00 27.09
C GLY A 185 1.20 -0.95 26.62
N VAL A 186 2.01 -1.97 26.92
CA VAL A 186 3.43 -2.05 26.60
C VAL A 186 3.69 -3.22 25.65
N PHE A 187 4.47 -2.98 24.59
CA PHE A 187 5.00 -4.10 23.80
C PHE A 187 6.17 -4.73 24.55
N GLY A 188 6.03 -5.98 24.97
CA GLY A 188 7.15 -6.80 25.41
C GLY A 188 8.30 -6.94 24.39
N LYS A 189 9.47 -7.34 24.87
CA LYS A 189 10.71 -7.42 24.07
C LYS A 189 10.72 -8.62 23.13
N LYS A 190 11.47 -8.44 22.03
CA LYS A 190 11.71 -9.46 21.01
C LYS A 190 13.18 -9.81 20.91
N TYR A 191 13.47 -11.05 20.54
CA TYR A 191 14.82 -11.48 20.16
C TYR A 191 14.78 -12.46 18.99
N PHE A 192 15.52 -12.14 17.93
CA PHE A 192 15.42 -12.88 16.65
C PHE A 192 15.81 -14.36 16.74
N ARG A 193 16.69 -14.75 17.69
CA ARG A 193 17.11 -16.16 17.85
C ARG A 193 16.09 -17.04 18.55
N VAL A 194 15.05 -16.47 19.17
CA VAL A 194 13.95 -17.25 19.76
C VAL A 194 12.73 -17.33 18.86
N ILE A 195 12.84 -16.86 17.60
CA ILE A 195 11.80 -17.04 16.59
C ILE A 195 11.64 -18.53 16.31
N ASP A 196 10.42 -19.02 16.43
CA ASP A 196 10.02 -20.37 16.07
C ASP A 196 8.77 -20.27 15.18
N PRO A 197 8.79 -20.75 13.93
CA PRO A 197 7.65 -20.62 13.03
C PRO A 197 6.35 -21.25 13.52
N ALA A 198 6.42 -22.26 14.40
CA ALA A 198 5.24 -22.99 14.88
C ALA A 198 4.62 -22.35 16.14
N SER A 199 5.44 -21.81 17.03
CA SER A 199 5.02 -21.40 18.37
C SER A 199 5.37 -19.96 18.75
N ASN A 200 6.38 -19.34 18.11
CA ASN A 200 6.84 -18.00 18.43
C ASN A 200 7.27 -17.21 17.19
N SER A 201 6.31 -16.84 16.36
CA SER A 201 6.57 -16.26 15.05
C SER A 201 7.26 -14.87 15.10
N LEU A 202 7.13 -14.14 16.22
CA LEU A 202 7.75 -12.83 16.44
C LEU A 202 9.02 -12.86 17.29
N GLY A 203 9.33 -14.00 17.92
CA GLY A 203 10.45 -14.10 18.85
C GLY A 203 10.23 -13.34 20.15
N LEU A 204 9.02 -13.39 20.71
CA LEU A 204 8.71 -12.81 22.02
C LEU A 204 9.48 -13.54 23.13
N ILE A 205 9.94 -12.80 24.14
CA ILE A 205 10.74 -13.35 25.24
C ILE A 205 9.84 -13.75 26.43
N TRP A 206 9.34 -14.98 26.39
CA TRP A 206 8.42 -15.54 27.41
C TRP A 206 9.07 -16.31 28.55
N ARG A 207 10.38 -16.53 28.50
CA ARG A 207 11.11 -17.33 29.47
C ARG A 207 12.58 -16.95 29.53
N ASP A 208 13.19 -17.24 30.66
CA ASP A 208 14.63 -17.17 30.84
C ASP A 208 15.35 -18.11 29.86
N SER A 209 16.48 -17.63 29.32
CA SER A 209 17.43 -18.44 28.58
C SER A 209 18.85 -18.09 29.00
N ALA A 210 19.52 -18.98 29.71
CA ALA A 210 20.90 -18.79 30.11
C ALA A 210 21.86 -18.75 28.90
N GLU A 211 21.59 -19.57 27.89
CA GLU A 211 22.38 -19.64 26.65
C GLU A 211 22.34 -18.32 25.87
N LEU A 212 21.15 -17.73 25.71
CA LEU A 212 20.95 -16.48 25.00
C LEU A 212 21.07 -15.24 25.89
N ARG A 213 21.30 -15.43 27.20
CA ARG A 213 21.34 -14.37 28.23
C ARG A 213 20.07 -13.52 28.25
N LEU A 214 18.92 -14.18 28.12
CA LEU A 214 17.61 -13.55 28.16
C LEU A 214 16.92 -13.80 29.50
N LYS A 215 16.12 -12.82 29.92
CA LYS A 215 15.19 -12.93 31.03
C LYS A 215 13.77 -12.84 30.50
N ASP A 216 12.86 -13.60 31.10
CA ASP A 216 11.43 -13.48 30.85
C ASP A 216 11.00 -12.00 30.93
N ASP A 217 10.20 -11.59 29.96
CA ASP A 217 9.62 -10.26 29.90
C ASP A 217 8.10 -10.37 30.09
N PRO A 218 7.58 -10.07 31.30
CA PRO A 218 6.15 -10.19 31.59
C PRO A 218 5.23 -9.40 30.64
N ALA A 219 5.72 -8.30 30.06
CA ALA A 219 4.97 -7.51 29.07
C ALA A 219 4.75 -8.27 27.74
N THR A 220 5.32 -9.47 27.58
CA THR A 220 5.04 -10.36 26.44
C THR A 220 3.89 -11.32 26.68
N HIS A 221 3.38 -11.40 27.91
CA HIS A 221 2.40 -12.43 28.31
C HIS A 221 0.97 -12.02 27.96
N ASP A 222 0.70 -10.73 27.75
CA ASP A 222 -0.62 -10.20 27.39
C ASP A 222 -0.72 -9.65 25.96
N ASP A 223 0.40 -9.65 25.22
CA ASP A 223 0.44 -9.26 23.80
C ASP A 223 -0.52 -10.07 22.94
N ILE A 224 -1.21 -9.36 22.06
CA ILE A 224 -2.13 -9.95 21.11
C ILE A 224 -1.46 -9.98 19.75
N VAL A 225 -1.38 -11.17 19.15
CA VAL A 225 -0.76 -11.37 17.84
C VAL A 225 -1.79 -11.92 16.86
N MET A 226 -1.86 -11.27 15.70
CA MET A 226 -2.77 -11.62 14.61
C MET A 226 -1.97 -11.87 13.35
N GLU A 227 -2.39 -12.89 12.59
CA GLU A 227 -1.92 -13.06 11.22
C GLU A 227 -2.95 -12.54 10.21
N GLN A 228 -2.47 -12.06 9.06
CA GLN A 228 -3.25 -11.63 7.90
C GLN A 228 -4.12 -10.37 8.07
N THR A 229 -4.78 -10.14 9.20
CA THR A 229 -5.69 -9.00 9.39
C THR A 229 -5.25 -8.04 10.49
N MET A 230 -5.14 -6.75 10.15
CA MET A 230 -4.91 -5.63 11.05
C MET A 230 -6.22 -4.91 11.35
N TYR A 231 -6.56 -4.68 12.61
CA TYR A 231 -7.71 -3.88 13.02
C TYR A 231 -7.25 -2.51 13.48
N VAL A 232 -7.91 -1.47 12.98
CA VAL A 232 -7.62 -0.07 13.34
C VAL A 232 -8.91 0.72 13.50
N VAL A 233 -8.85 1.81 14.26
CA VAL A 233 -10.03 2.62 14.59
C VAL A 233 -10.13 3.83 13.66
N LYS A 234 -11.31 4.03 13.08
CA LYS A 234 -11.65 5.23 12.30
C LYS A 234 -11.44 6.50 13.13
N ASN A 235 -10.93 7.57 12.50
CA ASN A 235 -10.68 8.89 13.08
C ASN A 235 -9.69 8.92 14.27
N ARG A 236 -9.00 7.82 14.55
CA ARG A 236 -7.92 7.76 15.53
C ARG A 236 -6.57 7.69 14.81
N PRO A 237 -5.55 8.48 15.19
CA PRO A 237 -4.21 8.29 14.65
C PRO A 237 -3.70 6.88 14.93
N VAL A 238 -3.05 6.26 13.95
CA VAL A 238 -2.47 4.92 14.02
C VAL A 238 -0.99 5.05 13.68
N LYS A 239 -0.13 4.70 14.63
CA LYS A 239 1.32 4.57 14.43
C LYS A 239 1.65 3.12 14.14
N LEU A 240 2.24 2.86 12.99
CA LEU A 240 2.79 1.57 12.65
C LEU A 240 4.26 1.51 13.08
N ILE A 241 4.61 0.50 13.85
CA ILE A 241 5.99 0.13 14.16
C ILE A 241 6.34 -1.03 13.24
N ILE A 242 7.13 -0.76 12.22
CA ILE A 242 7.30 -1.65 11.09
C ILE A 242 8.66 -2.32 11.19
N GLY A 243 8.66 -3.65 11.10
CA GLY A 243 9.87 -4.44 11.07
C GLY A 243 9.75 -5.62 10.12
N SER A 244 10.86 -6.32 9.93
CA SER A 244 10.87 -7.59 9.23
C SER A 244 11.63 -8.64 10.04
N ARG A 245 11.14 -9.88 9.95
CA ARG A 245 11.80 -11.04 10.54
C ARG A 245 12.89 -11.63 9.64
N ASP A 246 12.78 -11.47 8.32
CA ASP A 246 13.61 -12.19 7.35
C ASP A 246 14.31 -11.25 6.35
N VAL A 247 13.65 -10.89 5.26
CA VAL A 247 14.17 -10.03 4.17
C VAL A 247 13.48 -8.67 4.18
N ILE A 248 13.89 -7.76 3.30
CA ILE A 248 13.18 -6.48 3.17
C ILE A 248 11.80 -6.72 2.54
N HIS A 249 10.77 -6.16 3.16
CA HIS A 249 9.43 -6.00 2.58
C HIS A 249 9.09 -4.50 2.56
N ASP A 250 7.92 -4.13 2.06
CA ASP A 250 7.39 -2.75 2.20
C ASP A 250 5.92 -2.87 2.56
N VAL A 251 5.51 -2.21 3.65
CA VAL A 251 4.12 -2.13 4.09
C VAL A 251 3.40 -1.12 3.19
N GLY A 252 2.93 -1.58 2.04
CA GLY A 252 2.14 -0.80 1.10
C GLY A 252 0.70 -0.68 1.59
N LEU A 253 0.22 0.56 1.72
CA LEU A 253 -1.16 0.91 2.09
C LEU A 253 -1.85 1.67 0.94
N PRO A 254 -2.24 1.01 -0.16
CA PRO A 254 -2.61 1.69 -1.40
C PRO A 254 -3.78 2.66 -1.24
N GLN A 255 -4.83 2.25 -0.53
CA GLN A 255 -6.01 3.08 -0.31
C GLN A 255 -5.75 4.26 0.64
N PHE A 256 -4.70 4.16 1.47
CA PHE A 256 -4.26 5.22 2.38
C PHE A 256 -3.11 6.07 1.79
N ARG A 257 -2.61 5.75 0.59
CA ARG A 257 -1.53 6.44 -0.14
C ARG A 257 -0.20 6.49 0.60
N MET A 258 0.10 5.43 1.33
CA MET A 258 1.27 5.38 2.19
C MET A 258 2.01 4.07 1.99
N LYS A 259 3.31 4.11 2.20
CA LYS A 259 4.17 2.94 2.15
C LYS A 259 5.42 3.18 2.98
N MET A 260 6.01 2.13 3.52
CA MET A 260 7.26 2.21 4.29
C MET A 260 7.93 0.84 4.34
N ASP A 261 9.23 0.82 4.07
CA ASP A 261 10.02 -0.40 4.07
C ASP A 261 10.04 -1.06 5.46
N ALA A 262 9.81 -2.37 5.48
CA ALA A 262 10.02 -3.25 6.60
C ALA A 262 11.43 -3.85 6.52
N VAL A 263 12.35 -3.29 7.31
CA VAL A 263 13.78 -3.60 7.23
C VAL A 263 14.18 -4.53 8.39
N PRO A 264 14.84 -5.67 8.13
CA PRO A 264 15.38 -6.52 9.19
C PRO A 264 16.36 -5.74 10.08
N GLY A 265 16.14 -5.79 11.40
CA GLY A 265 17.01 -5.17 12.41
C GLY A 265 16.91 -3.64 12.54
N THR A 266 16.20 -2.96 11.65
CA THR A 266 15.98 -1.49 11.73
C THR A 266 14.49 -1.18 11.66
N PRO A 267 13.81 -1.05 12.81
CA PRO A 267 12.41 -0.69 12.83
C PRO A 267 12.19 0.69 12.18
N THR A 268 11.26 0.75 11.24
CA THR A 268 10.78 1.99 10.65
C THR A 268 9.42 2.34 11.24
N THR A 269 8.99 3.59 11.07
CA THR A 269 7.66 4.00 11.53
C THR A 269 6.99 4.91 10.52
N MET A 270 5.68 4.81 10.44
CA MET A 270 4.82 5.81 9.81
C MET A 270 3.51 5.91 10.57
N TRP A 271 2.79 7.01 10.40
CA TRP A 271 1.48 7.15 11.05
C TRP A 271 0.44 7.80 10.15
N PHE A 272 -0.81 7.37 10.33
CA PHE A 272 -1.94 7.84 9.54
C PHE A 272 -3.23 7.87 10.33
N THR A 273 -4.23 8.59 9.84
CA THR A 273 -5.55 8.65 10.46
C THR A 273 -6.60 8.12 9.49
N PRO A 274 -7.17 6.93 9.71
CA PRO A 274 -8.19 6.36 8.84
C PRO A 274 -9.47 7.22 8.82
N LYS A 275 -10.05 7.44 7.64
CA LYS A 275 -11.23 8.29 7.43
C LYS A 275 -12.53 7.53 7.29
N TYR A 276 -12.47 6.34 6.70
CA TYR A 276 -13.65 5.55 6.37
C TYR A 276 -13.50 4.16 6.98
N THR A 277 -14.58 3.61 7.54
CA THR A 277 -14.61 2.20 7.91
C THR A 277 -14.56 1.33 6.65
N THR A 278 -14.20 0.06 6.80
CA THR A 278 -14.24 -0.89 5.66
C THR A 278 -15.65 -0.93 5.04
N GLU A 279 -16.70 -0.88 5.87
CA GLU A 279 -18.10 -0.86 5.43
C GLU A 279 -18.48 0.42 4.68
N GLU A 280 -17.96 1.58 5.10
CA GLU A 280 -18.16 2.83 4.37
C GLU A 280 -17.48 2.78 2.99
N MET A 281 -16.26 2.22 2.90
CA MET A 281 -15.58 2.10 1.61
C MET A 281 -16.23 1.11 0.66
N LYS A 282 -16.82 0.01 1.14
CA LYS A 282 -17.64 -0.87 0.29
C LYS A 282 -18.75 -0.08 -0.42
N LYS A 283 -19.40 0.86 0.29
CA LYS A 283 -20.42 1.74 -0.28
C LYS A 283 -19.84 2.77 -1.25
N ILE A 284 -18.73 3.42 -0.88
CA ILE A 284 -18.05 4.44 -1.71
C ILE A 284 -17.56 3.83 -3.04
N THR A 285 -17.05 2.62 -3.00
CA THR A 285 -16.52 1.92 -4.18
C THR A 285 -17.59 1.17 -4.97
N GLY A 286 -18.77 0.93 -4.37
CA GLY A 286 -19.80 0.06 -4.95
C GLY A 286 -19.38 -1.41 -5.02
N ASN A 287 -18.36 -1.82 -4.26
CA ASN A 287 -17.83 -3.18 -4.23
C ASN A 287 -18.12 -3.82 -2.86
N PRO A 288 -19.07 -4.77 -2.75
CA PRO A 288 -19.39 -5.43 -1.48
C PRO A 288 -18.24 -6.29 -0.93
N ASP A 289 -17.36 -6.77 -1.81
CA ASP A 289 -16.19 -7.59 -1.46
C ASP A 289 -14.94 -6.74 -1.20
N PHE A 290 -15.08 -5.42 -1.11
CA PHE A 290 -13.97 -4.53 -0.84
C PHE A 290 -13.35 -4.83 0.52
N VAL A 291 -12.02 -4.95 0.50
CA VAL A 291 -11.16 -4.93 1.67
C VAL A 291 -10.07 -3.89 1.46
N TYR A 292 -9.62 -3.27 2.55
CA TYR A 292 -8.35 -2.56 2.49
C TYR A 292 -7.23 -3.59 2.49
N GLU A 293 -6.34 -3.49 1.51
CA GLU A 293 -5.23 -4.44 1.38
C GLU A 293 -3.95 -3.81 1.91
N ILE A 294 -3.10 -4.64 2.51
CA ILE A 294 -1.67 -4.37 2.65
C ILE A 294 -0.98 -5.12 1.51
N SER A 295 -0.36 -4.38 0.59
CA SER A 295 0.49 -4.94 -0.44
C SER A 295 1.93 -5.00 0.04
N CYS A 296 2.70 -5.99 -0.42
CA CYS A 296 4.14 -5.93 -0.31
C CYS A 296 4.66 -5.15 -1.51
N ASP A 297 5.24 -3.97 -1.27
CA ASP A 297 5.71 -3.07 -2.34
C ASP A 297 7.23 -3.19 -2.58
N GLN A 298 7.88 -4.22 -2.02
CA GLN A 298 9.30 -4.51 -2.20
C GLN A 298 9.55 -6.00 -2.48
N MET A 299 10.32 -6.30 -3.53
CA MET A 299 10.55 -7.67 -3.98
C MET A 299 11.24 -8.50 -2.89
N CYS A 300 10.54 -9.53 -2.40
CA CYS A 300 10.94 -10.34 -1.25
C CYS A 300 10.96 -11.85 -1.53
N GLY A 301 10.94 -12.27 -2.80
CA GLY A 301 11.05 -13.67 -3.23
C GLY A 301 9.82 -14.21 -3.97
N ASN A 302 9.74 -15.54 -4.14
CA ASN A 302 8.80 -16.19 -5.07
C ASN A 302 7.30 -16.00 -4.73
N GLY A 303 6.95 -15.80 -3.47
CA GLY A 303 5.59 -15.52 -3.01
C GLY A 303 5.29 -14.03 -2.81
N HIS A 304 6.13 -13.14 -3.33
CA HIS A 304 5.98 -11.68 -3.16
C HIS A 304 4.59 -11.17 -3.56
N TYR A 305 4.03 -11.70 -4.65
CA TYR A 305 2.71 -11.29 -5.15
C TYR A 305 1.53 -11.79 -4.29
N SER A 306 1.73 -12.83 -3.46
CA SER A 306 0.66 -13.52 -2.73
C SER A 306 0.57 -13.14 -1.26
N MET A 307 1.48 -12.32 -0.74
CA MET A 307 1.52 -11.94 0.68
C MET A 307 0.63 -10.74 1.05
N LYS A 308 -0.61 -10.74 0.58
CA LYS A 308 -1.56 -9.67 0.93
C LYS A 308 -1.94 -9.74 2.41
N GLY A 309 -1.97 -8.59 3.07
CA GLY A 309 -2.65 -8.41 4.35
C GLY A 309 -4.00 -7.71 4.16
N ILE A 310 -4.84 -7.73 5.19
CA ILE A 310 -6.13 -7.05 5.23
C ILE A 310 -6.08 -6.00 6.34
N ILE A 311 -6.64 -4.83 6.09
CA ILE A 311 -6.93 -3.83 7.13
C ILE A 311 -8.45 -3.77 7.32
N GLN A 312 -8.87 -3.99 8.55
CA GLN A 312 -10.24 -3.78 8.97
C GLN A 312 -10.32 -2.46 9.75
N VAL A 313 -10.86 -1.42 9.11
CA VAL A 313 -11.11 -0.14 9.77
C VAL A 313 -12.50 -0.18 10.39
N VAL A 314 -12.56 -0.06 11.71
CA VAL A 314 -13.79 -0.21 12.50
C VAL A 314 -14.06 1.02 13.37
N THR A 315 -15.24 1.07 13.98
CA THR A 315 -15.54 2.00 15.06
C THR A 315 -14.78 1.62 16.34
N GLN A 316 -14.68 2.55 17.31
CA GLN A 316 -14.03 2.28 18.59
C GLN A 316 -14.76 1.15 19.35
N GLU A 317 -16.09 1.16 19.35
CA GLU A 317 -16.92 0.14 20.01
C GLU A 317 -16.67 -1.27 19.43
N GLU A 318 -16.65 -1.39 18.10
CA GLU A 318 -16.34 -2.65 17.42
C GLU A 318 -14.92 -3.14 17.70
N PHE A 319 -13.95 -2.22 17.77
CA PHE A 319 -12.58 -2.54 18.12
C PHE A 319 -12.48 -3.07 19.54
N ASP A 320 -13.12 -2.43 20.51
CA ASP A 320 -13.10 -2.84 21.91
C ASP A 320 -13.75 -4.22 22.09
N LEU A 321 -14.86 -4.47 21.39
CA LEU A 321 -15.53 -5.78 21.35
C LEU A 321 -14.66 -6.85 20.68
N TRP A 322 -13.92 -6.50 19.64
CA TRP A 322 -12.98 -7.40 19.00
C TRP A 322 -11.81 -7.72 19.94
N LEU A 323 -11.21 -6.71 20.55
CA LEU A 323 -10.07 -6.83 21.45
C LEU A 323 -10.39 -7.70 22.66
N ALA A 324 -11.58 -7.52 23.25
CA ALA A 324 -12.04 -8.32 24.40
C ALA A 324 -12.18 -9.82 24.13
N LYS A 325 -12.29 -10.22 22.85
CA LYS A 325 -12.35 -11.64 22.43
C LYS A 325 -10.98 -12.24 22.15
N GLN A 326 -9.94 -11.41 22.05
CA GLN A 326 -8.61 -11.91 21.73
C GLN A 326 -7.97 -12.53 22.97
N LYS A 327 -7.28 -13.65 22.75
CA LYS A 327 -6.42 -14.26 23.76
C LYS A 327 -4.99 -13.80 23.54
N PRO A 328 -4.22 -13.56 24.62
CA PRO A 328 -2.80 -13.33 24.50
C PRO A 328 -2.09 -14.45 23.73
N TYR A 329 -1.14 -14.08 22.89
CA TYR A 329 -0.35 -15.02 22.09
C TYR A 329 0.44 -16.01 22.96
N TYR A 330 0.78 -15.59 24.18
CA TYR A 330 1.39 -16.43 25.21
C TYR A 330 0.63 -17.74 25.43
N PHE A 331 -0.70 -17.71 25.53
CA PHE A 331 -1.49 -18.93 25.77
C PHE A 331 -1.54 -19.86 24.55
N ALA A 332 -1.27 -19.36 23.35
CA ALA A 332 -1.10 -20.23 22.19
C ALA A 332 0.20 -21.05 22.27
N ALA A 333 1.26 -20.48 22.87
CA ALA A 333 2.53 -21.16 23.11
C ALA A 333 2.56 -22.01 24.39
N PHE A 334 1.76 -21.62 25.39
CA PHE A 334 1.62 -22.32 26.68
C PHE A 334 0.15 -22.63 27.01
N PRO A 335 -0.50 -23.58 26.30
CA PRO A 335 -1.92 -23.87 26.49
C PRO A 335 -2.29 -24.32 27.90
N ASP A 336 -1.38 -24.99 28.61
CA ASP A 336 -1.58 -25.46 29.99
C ASP A 336 -1.68 -24.31 31.01
N LEU A 337 -1.18 -23.13 30.65
CA LEU A 337 -1.23 -21.93 31.48
C LEU A 337 -2.46 -21.07 31.18
N ASP A 338 -3.26 -21.40 30.16
CA ASP A 338 -4.52 -20.71 29.86
C ASP A 338 -5.52 -20.95 31.02
N PRO A 339 -5.99 -19.89 31.72
CA PRO A 339 -6.97 -20.02 32.79
C PRO A 339 -8.27 -20.72 32.36
N GLU A 340 -8.63 -20.67 31.07
CA GLU A 340 -9.81 -21.36 30.55
C GLU A 340 -9.64 -22.88 30.44
N ASN A 341 -8.39 -23.35 30.35
CA ASN A 341 -8.05 -24.78 30.27
C ASN A 341 -7.82 -25.42 31.63
N GLN A 342 -7.75 -24.62 32.70
CA GLN A 342 -7.61 -25.15 34.06
C GLN A 342 -8.93 -25.79 34.54
N PRO A 343 -8.87 -26.91 35.29
CA PRO A 343 -10.08 -27.53 35.82
C PRO A 343 -10.85 -26.52 36.67
N LYS A 344 -12.08 -26.18 36.27
CA LYS A 344 -12.97 -25.38 37.11
C LYS A 344 -13.15 -26.12 38.43
N ALA A 345 -12.75 -25.50 39.54
CA ALA A 345 -12.88 -26.08 40.86
C ALA A 345 -14.35 -26.49 41.09
N ILE A 346 -14.58 -27.78 41.38
CA ILE A 346 -15.87 -28.26 41.88
C ILE A 346 -16.10 -27.53 43.21
N PRO A 347 -17.23 -26.82 43.41
CA PRO A 347 -17.51 -26.22 44.70
C PRO A 347 -17.50 -27.32 45.75
N ALA A 348 -16.63 -27.20 46.75
CA ALA A 348 -16.59 -28.14 47.86
C ALA A 348 -17.96 -28.13 48.55
N ASP A 349 -18.63 -29.29 48.55
CA ASP A 349 -19.87 -29.52 49.28
C ASP A 349 -19.59 -29.35 50.78
N SER A 350 -20.13 -28.28 51.38
CA SER A 350 -19.87 -27.87 52.75
C SER A 350 -20.67 -28.66 53.80
N THR A 351 -21.25 -29.81 53.45
CA THR A 351 -22.13 -30.58 54.36
C THR A 351 -21.43 -31.64 55.21
N LYS A 352 -20.09 -31.71 55.26
CA LYS A 352 -19.37 -32.63 56.17
C LYS A 352 -18.41 -31.93 57.13
N ALA A 353 -18.94 -31.08 58.00
CA ALA A 353 -18.24 -30.64 59.21
C ALA A 353 -19.21 -30.17 60.30
N THR A 354 -20.07 -31.06 60.82
CA THR A 354 -20.77 -30.83 62.11
C THR A 354 -21.28 -32.16 62.68
N ALA A 355 -20.38 -33.08 62.99
CA ALA A 355 -20.73 -34.25 63.81
C ALA A 355 -19.47 -34.87 64.47
N ALA A 356 -18.75 -34.08 65.27
CA ALA A 356 -17.79 -34.62 66.23
C ALA A 356 -17.47 -33.56 67.30
N ASN A 357 -18.33 -33.49 68.32
CA ASN A 357 -17.93 -33.20 69.71
C ASN A 357 -19.17 -33.25 70.60
N VAL A 358 -19.42 -34.41 71.18
CA VAL A 358 -20.24 -34.52 72.40
C VAL A 358 -19.39 -35.28 73.41
N ASP A 359 -18.85 -34.55 74.38
CA ASP A 359 -18.17 -35.09 75.56
C ASP A 359 -19.23 -35.33 76.66
N PRO A 360 -19.39 -36.54 77.20
CA PRO A 360 -20.43 -36.87 78.15
C PRO A 360 -19.90 -36.78 79.58
N LYS A 361 -20.10 -35.65 80.29
CA LYS A 361 -20.12 -35.60 81.77
C LYS A 361 -20.50 -34.22 82.30
N SER A 362 -21.77 -34.06 82.68
CA SER A 362 -22.21 -33.58 84.00
C SER A 362 -23.70 -33.23 83.95
N GLN A 363 -24.51 -34.17 84.43
CA GLN A 363 -25.79 -33.83 85.04
C GLN A 363 -25.50 -33.13 86.37
N VAL A 364 -26.28 -32.09 86.72
CA VAL A 364 -27.07 -32.02 87.96
C VAL A 364 -27.86 -30.70 87.99
N VAL A 365 -29.20 -30.88 87.87
CA VAL A 365 -30.30 -30.27 88.64
C VAL A 365 -30.53 -28.76 88.57
N ALA A 366 -31.65 -28.38 87.93
CA ALA A 366 -32.47 -27.25 88.35
C ALA A 366 -33.94 -27.71 88.40
N SER A 367 -34.49 -27.71 89.61
CA SER A 367 -35.92 -27.81 89.90
C SER A 367 -36.61 -26.46 89.64
N ALA A 368 -37.74 -26.44 88.94
CA ALA A 368 -38.92 -25.65 89.29
C ALA A 368 -40.07 -25.84 88.29
N ARG A 369 -41.22 -26.26 88.85
CA ARG A 369 -42.60 -26.29 88.35
C ARG A 369 -43.04 -27.47 87.49
#